data_AF-A0A3D0M3H7-F1
#
_entry.id   AF-A0A3D0M3H7-F1
#
_cell.length_a   1.000
_cell.length_b   1.000
_cell.length_c   1.000
_cell.angle_alpha   90.00
_cell.angle_beta   90.00
_cell.angle_gamma   90.00
#
_symmetry.space_group_name_H-M   'P 1'
#
loop_
_entity.id
_entity.type
_entity.pdbx_description
1 polymer ?
#
loop_
_entity_poly.entity_id
_entity_poly.type
_entity_poly.pdbx_seq_one_letter_code
_entity_poly.pdbx_strand_id
1 'polypeptide(L)'
;MSKAMEVIDITPELLDTILTTFNIEDEKKITRQIVKCFVENGFPVKIKQYNQPCMKGTYRILCFIKKSAEAVIINNKGMGRDGVSIQVRIDERSTLERLNDFSENIKKQILDAADCGYCSSKCEGKKYIFTYQGKEYTKCRFLCNNFSFQNIKNNDINDLMDIINNEILYKQTRTK
;
A
#
# COMPACT_ATOMS: atom_id res chain seq x y z
N MET A 1 26.24 -5.36 -19.24
CA MET A 1 26.04 -5.44 -17.78
C MET A 1 24.55 -5.56 -17.52
N SER A 2 24.09 -6.55 -16.73
CA SER A 2 22.68 -6.64 -16.34
C SER A 2 22.32 -5.49 -15.39
N LYS A 3 21.13 -4.91 -15.52
CA LYS A 3 20.65 -3.85 -14.62
C LYS A 3 20.45 -4.43 -13.22
N ALA A 4 20.88 -3.70 -12.18
CA ALA A 4 20.69 -4.09 -10.78
C ALA A 4 19.20 -4.24 -10.38
N MET A 5 18.34 -3.47 -11.04
CA MET A 5 16.89 -3.50 -10.85
C MET A 5 16.21 -3.16 -12.18
N GLU A 6 15.06 -3.77 -12.43
CA GLU A 6 14.19 -3.46 -13.56
C GLU A 6 12.79 -3.11 -13.06
N VAL A 7 12.10 -2.24 -13.81
CA VAL A 7 10.70 -1.89 -13.58
C VAL A 7 9.91 -2.36 -14.79
N ILE A 8 9.03 -3.32 -14.59
CA ILE A 8 8.28 -3.97 -15.66
C ILE A 8 6.78 -3.92 -15.38
N ASP A 9 5.97 -4.06 -16.41
CA ASP A 9 4.53 -4.24 -16.28
C ASP A 9 4.20 -5.57 -15.62
N ILE A 10 3.14 -5.60 -14.83
CA ILE A 10 2.64 -6.85 -14.27
C ILE A 10 1.91 -7.65 -15.35
N THR A 11 2.14 -8.95 -15.39
CA THR A 11 1.36 -9.93 -16.18
C THR A 11 0.77 -10.98 -15.25
N PRO A 12 -0.26 -11.74 -15.68
CA PRO A 12 -0.80 -12.85 -14.89
C PRO A 12 0.27 -13.87 -14.48
N GLU A 13 1.16 -14.24 -15.39
CA GLU A 13 2.24 -15.22 -15.15
C GLU A 13 3.28 -14.70 -14.17
N LEU A 14 3.61 -13.41 -14.28
CA LEU A 14 4.53 -12.75 -13.35
C LEU A 14 3.90 -12.64 -11.95
N LEU A 15 2.61 -12.32 -11.87
CA LEU A 15 1.90 -12.29 -10.59
C LEU A 15 1.91 -13.67 -9.93
N ASP A 16 1.57 -14.73 -10.65
CA ASP A 16 1.60 -16.10 -10.10
C ASP A 16 3.01 -16.47 -9.63
N THR A 17 4.05 -16.13 -10.42
CA THR A 17 5.46 -16.30 -10.02
C THR A 17 5.77 -15.58 -8.71
N ILE A 18 5.35 -14.32 -8.57
CA ILE A 18 5.55 -13.54 -7.34
C ILE A 18 4.81 -14.20 -6.17
N LEU A 19 3.57 -14.64 -6.35
CA LEU A 19 2.77 -15.27 -5.29
C LEU A 19 3.38 -16.58 -4.77
N THR A 20 4.15 -17.32 -5.59
CA THR A 20 4.90 -18.50 -5.10
C THR A 20 5.98 -18.17 -4.07
N THR A 21 6.40 -16.90 -3.99
CA THR A 21 7.45 -16.49 -3.05
C THR A 21 6.92 -16.25 -1.63
N PHE A 22 5.61 -16.34 -1.43
CA PHE A 22 4.91 -16.05 -0.18
C PHE A 22 4.67 -17.34 0.61
N ASN A 23 4.85 -17.27 1.93
CA ASN A 23 4.64 -18.41 2.81
C ASN A 23 3.25 -18.44 3.45
N ILE A 24 2.53 -17.32 3.46
CA ILE A 24 1.24 -17.17 4.14
C ILE A 24 0.13 -17.00 3.10
N GLU A 25 -0.96 -17.75 3.23
CA GLU A 25 -2.05 -17.75 2.24
C GLU A 25 -2.86 -16.45 2.23
N ASP A 26 -3.10 -15.85 3.40
CA ASP A 26 -3.75 -14.54 3.53
C ASP A 26 -2.97 -13.45 2.77
N GLU A 27 -1.64 -13.51 2.79
CA GLU A 27 -0.78 -12.58 2.05
C GLU A 27 -0.92 -12.74 0.52
N LYS A 28 -1.03 -13.98 0.03
CA LYS A 28 -1.28 -14.24 -1.39
C LYS A 28 -2.66 -13.73 -1.79
N LYS A 29 -3.66 -13.98 -0.96
CA LYS A 29 -5.05 -13.58 -1.18
C LYS A 29 -5.18 -12.07 -1.29
N ILE A 30 -4.68 -11.31 -0.32
CA ILE A 30 -4.77 -9.83 -0.35
C ILE A 30 -3.99 -9.26 -1.54
N THR A 31 -2.80 -9.79 -1.83
CA THR A 31 -1.99 -9.33 -2.99
C THR A 31 -2.74 -9.52 -4.30
N ARG A 32 -3.33 -10.70 -4.50
CA ARG A 32 -4.13 -11.01 -5.69
C ARG A 32 -5.32 -10.06 -5.82
N GLN A 33 -6.04 -9.79 -4.72
CA GLN A 33 -7.20 -8.90 -4.74
C GLN A 33 -6.82 -7.44 -5.04
N ILE A 34 -5.74 -6.94 -4.45
CA ILE A 34 -5.26 -5.58 -4.70
C ILE A 34 -4.83 -5.42 -6.16
N VAL A 35 -3.98 -6.32 -6.67
CA VAL A 35 -3.51 -6.25 -8.06
C VAL A 35 -4.69 -6.30 -9.03
N LYS A 36 -5.61 -7.25 -8.81
CA LYS A 36 -6.81 -7.39 -9.63
C LYS A 36 -7.64 -6.10 -9.62
N CYS A 37 -7.92 -5.54 -8.44
CA CYS A 37 -8.69 -4.31 -8.30
C CYS A 37 -8.09 -3.14 -9.11
N PHE A 38 -6.78 -2.93 -9.03
CA PHE A 38 -6.11 -1.88 -9.78
C PHE A 38 -6.18 -2.11 -11.30
N VAL A 39 -5.90 -3.33 -11.76
CA VAL A 39 -5.94 -3.68 -13.19
C VAL A 39 -7.35 -3.53 -13.77
N GLU A 40 -8.38 -4.03 -13.07
CA GLU A 40 -9.78 -3.95 -13.51
C GLU A 40 -10.30 -2.50 -13.56
N ASN A 41 -9.77 -1.61 -12.72
CA ASN A 41 -10.09 -0.18 -12.73
C ASN A 41 -9.20 0.64 -13.71
N GLY A 42 -8.37 -0.02 -14.53
CA GLY A 42 -7.52 0.64 -15.52
C GLY A 42 -6.30 1.37 -14.94
N PHE A 43 -5.93 1.09 -13.69
CA PHE A 43 -4.77 1.69 -13.05
C PHE A 43 -3.48 0.90 -13.32
N PRO A 44 -2.34 1.58 -13.53
CA PRO A 44 -1.06 0.90 -13.72
C PRO A 44 -0.63 0.12 -12.49
N VAL A 45 -0.11 -1.09 -12.72
CA VAL A 45 0.61 -1.89 -11.73
C VAL A 45 1.96 -2.26 -12.31
N LYS A 46 3.04 -1.90 -11.61
CA LYS A 46 4.42 -2.19 -12.01
C LYS A 46 5.11 -3.09 -10.99
N ILE A 47 6.06 -3.88 -11.45
CA ILE A 47 6.92 -4.71 -10.61
C ILE A 47 8.35 -4.15 -10.66
N LYS A 48 8.92 -3.87 -9.49
CA LYS A 48 10.36 -3.70 -9.30
C LYS A 48 10.98 -5.07 -9.04
N GLN A 49 11.75 -5.58 -10.00
CA GLN A 49 12.49 -6.83 -9.90
C GLN A 49 13.97 -6.52 -9.61
N TYR A 50 14.52 -7.14 -8.57
CA TYR A 50 15.93 -6.96 -8.20
C TYR A 50 16.77 -8.12 -8.74
N ASN A 51 17.84 -7.79 -9.47
CA ASN A 51 18.75 -8.75 -10.10
C ASN A 51 20.09 -8.86 -9.36
N GLN A 52 20.32 -8.02 -8.35
CA GLN A 52 21.51 -8.10 -7.51
C GLN A 52 21.57 -9.47 -6.81
N PRO A 53 22.74 -10.13 -6.73
CA PRO A 53 22.85 -11.46 -6.14
C PRO A 53 22.26 -11.57 -4.72
N CYS A 54 22.44 -10.54 -3.90
CA CYS A 54 21.91 -10.47 -2.53
C CYS A 54 20.39 -10.22 -2.43
N MET A 55 19.73 -9.86 -3.53
CA MET A 55 18.29 -9.55 -3.59
C MET A 55 17.56 -10.40 -4.63
N LYS A 56 18.22 -11.40 -5.22
CA LYS A 56 17.67 -12.22 -6.29
C LYS A 56 16.38 -12.90 -5.80
N GLY A 57 15.30 -12.74 -6.57
CA GLY A 57 13.98 -13.27 -6.22
C GLY A 57 13.17 -12.38 -5.27
N THR A 58 13.63 -11.14 -5.04
CA THR A 58 12.85 -10.09 -4.37
C THR A 58 12.08 -9.29 -5.41
N TYR A 59 10.80 -9.05 -5.11
CA TYR A 59 9.92 -8.23 -5.93
C TYR A 59 9.32 -7.12 -5.07
N ARG A 60 9.01 -5.99 -5.69
CA ARG A 60 8.14 -4.96 -5.10
C ARG A 60 7.05 -4.61 -6.08
N ILE A 61 5.80 -4.83 -5.69
CA ILE A 61 4.62 -4.43 -6.46
C ILE A 61 4.39 -2.93 -6.24
N LEU A 62 4.02 -2.20 -7.28
CA LEU A 62 3.73 -0.77 -7.23
C LEU A 62 2.40 -0.55 -7.94
N CYS A 63 1.38 -0.17 -7.18
CA CYS A 63 0.07 0.19 -7.71
C CYS A 63 -0.02 1.72 -7.81
N PHE A 64 -0.63 2.27 -8.87
CA PHE A 64 -0.60 3.71 -9.13
C PHE A 64 -1.99 4.28 -9.39
N ILE A 65 -2.48 5.13 -8.48
CA ILE A 65 -3.75 5.86 -8.70
C ILE A 65 -3.50 7.23 -9.38
N LYS A 66 -2.39 7.95 -9.09
CA LYS A 66 -2.13 9.30 -9.68
C LYS A 66 -0.64 9.67 -9.86
N LYS A 67 0.11 9.04 -10.77
CA LYS A 67 1.56 9.29 -11.08
C LYS A 67 2.53 9.31 -9.87
N SER A 68 2.05 9.34 -8.63
CA SER A 68 2.71 8.99 -7.39
C SER A 68 2.44 7.52 -7.11
N ALA A 69 3.47 6.79 -6.70
CA ALA A 69 3.33 5.40 -6.30
C ALA A 69 2.42 5.33 -5.06
N GLU A 70 1.28 4.66 -5.20
CA GLU A 70 0.53 4.09 -4.10
C GLU A 70 1.15 2.72 -3.83
N ALA A 71 2.38 2.76 -3.32
CA ALA A 71 3.23 1.59 -3.29
C ALA A 71 2.65 0.58 -2.32
N VAL A 72 2.02 -0.48 -2.83
CA VAL A 72 1.77 -1.69 -2.07
C VAL A 72 3.15 -2.35 -1.86
N ILE A 73 3.89 -2.00 -0.81
CA ILE A 73 5.26 -2.51 -0.59
C ILE A 73 5.25 -3.97 -0.14
N ILE A 74 4.90 -4.86 -1.03
CA ILE A 74 4.93 -6.28 -0.76
C ILE A 74 6.41 -6.69 -0.73
N ASN A 75 7.02 -6.76 0.45
CA ASN A 75 8.45 -7.00 0.66
C ASN A 75 8.68 -8.31 1.41
N ASN A 76 8.26 -9.42 0.83
CA ASN A 76 8.31 -10.71 1.50
C ASN A 76 9.73 -11.28 1.72
N LYS A 77 10.79 -10.63 1.19
CA LYS A 77 12.19 -11.09 1.34
C LYS A 77 13.20 -9.98 1.70
N GLY A 78 12.74 -8.77 2.07
CA GLY A 78 13.62 -7.63 2.43
C GLY A 78 14.18 -6.89 1.21
N MET A 79 14.61 -5.62 1.29
CA MET A 79 15.32 -4.99 2.39
C MET A 79 14.42 -4.35 3.44
N GLY A 80 14.40 -4.96 4.64
CA GLY A 80 13.82 -4.39 5.85
C GLY A 80 12.61 -5.13 6.43
N ARG A 81 12.84 -6.37 6.87
CA ARG A 81 11.99 -7.23 7.74
C ARG A 81 10.85 -7.99 7.03
N ASP A 82 11.19 -9.23 6.67
CA ASP A 82 10.35 -10.40 6.38
C ASP A 82 8.83 -10.22 6.52
N GLY A 83 8.13 -10.05 5.39
CA GLY A 83 6.66 -10.08 5.30
C GLY A 83 6.08 -9.18 4.22
N VAL A 84 4.81 -9.39 3.87
CA VAL A 84 4.10 -8.47 2.97
C VAL A 84 3.69 -7.21 3.73
N SER A 85 4.13 -6.04 3.28
CA SER A 85 3.55 -4.77 3.72
C SER A 85 2.68 -4.18 2.62
N ILE A 86 1.57 -3.57 3.00
CA ILE A 86 0.73 -2.84 2.05
C ILE A 86 0.82 -1.40 2.45
N GLN A 87 1.23 -0.53 1.53
CA GLN A 87 1.18 0.90 1.75
C GLN A 87 0.15 1.50 0.80
N VAL A 88 -0.71 2.36 1.37
CA VAL A 88 -1.81 3.04 0.67
C VAL A 88 -1.75 4.51 1.07
N ARG A 89 -1.88 5.43 0.11
CA ARG A 89 -2.25 6.81 0.42
C ARG A 89 -3.76 6.91 0.40
N ILE A 90 -4.29 7.21 1.58
CA ILE A 90 -5.68 7.56 1.76
C ILE A 90 -5.72 9.09 1.66
N ASP A 91 -6.30 9.61 0.58
CA ASP A 91 -6.68 11.02 0.48
C ASP A 91 -8.16 11.21 0.87
N GLU A 92 -8.99 10.17 0.72
CA GLU A 92 -10.40 10.24 1.08
C GLU A 92 -10.62 10.16 2.60
N ARG A 93 -11.12 11.26 3.16
CA ARG A 93 -11.20 11.43 4.61
C ARG A 93 -12.34 10.67 5.26
N SER A 94 -13.46 10.44 4.58
CA SER A 94 -14.59 9.70 5.15
C SER A 94 -14.22 8.26 5.53
N THR A 95 -13.22 7.67 4.87
CA THR A 95 -12.65 6.38 5.26
C THR A 95 -12.17 6.38 6.72
N LEU A 96 -11.72 7.51 7.24
CA LEU A 96 -11.19 7.64 8.59
C LEU A 96 -12.26 8.03 9.63
N GLU A 97 -13.42 8.50 9.19
CA GLU A 97 -14.57 8.73 10.07
C GLU A 97 -15.22 7.38 10.46
N ARG A 98 -15.05 6.37 9.61
CA ARG A 98 -15.56 5.01 9.77
C ARG A 98 -14.57 4.02 10.40
N LEU A 99 -13.53 4.50 11.08
CA LEU A 99 -12.52 3.62 11.69
C LEU A 99 -13.11 2.59 12.66
N ASN A 100 -14.27 2.86 13.28
CA ASN A 100 -14.97 1.91 14.13
C ASN A 100 -15.47 0.67 13.38
N ASP A 101 -15.70 0.77 12.07
CA ASP A 101 -16.19 -0.32 11.23
C ASP A 101 -15.07 -1.32 10.88
N PHE A 102 -13.81 -0.90 11.01
CA PHE A 102 -12.64 -1.73 10.70
C PHE A 102 -12.18 -2.55 11.90
N SER A 103 -11.45 -3.62 11.60
CA SER A 103 -10.76 -4.45 12.57
C SER A 103 -9.82 -3.63 13.46
N GLU A 104 -9.61 -4.12 14.68
CA GLU A 104 -8.66 -3.50 15.62
C GLU A 104 -7.25 -3.42 15.05
N ASN A 105 -6.84 -4.34 14.17
CA ASN A 105 -5.51 -4.30 13.55
C ASN A 105 -5.38 -3.12 12.58
N ILE A 106 -6.35 -2.94 11.68
CA ILE A 106 -6.36 -1.84 10.70
C ILE A 106 -6.50 -0.49 11.41
N LYS A 107 -7.45 -0.40 12.34
CA LYS A 107 -7.69 0.78 13.17
C LYS A 107 -6.41 1.20 13.90
N LYS A 108 -5.77 0.27 14.61
CA LYS A 108 -4.52 0.55 15.34
C LYS A 108 -3.41 1.05 14.41
N GLN A 109 -3.19 0.39 13.26
CA GLN A 109 -2.13 0.79 12.34
C GLN A 109 -2.34 2.16 11.70
N ILE A 110 -3.59 2.59 11.54
CA ILE A 110 -3.91 3.96 11.10
C ILE A 110 -3.65 4.98 12.21
N LEU A 111 -4.11 4.71 13.42
CA LEU A 111 -3.96 5.64 14.56
C LEU A 111 -2.49 5.77 15.00
N ASP A 112 -1.75 4.68 14.99
CA ASP A 112 -0.34 4.58 15.40
C ASP A 112 0.65 4.96 14.28
N ALA A 113 0.15 5.27 13.07
CA ALA A 113 1.01 5.70 11.96
C ALA A 113 1.85 6.92 12.35
N ALA A 114 3.06 7.02 11.79
CA ALA A 114 3.99 8.08 12.15
C ALA A 114 3.41 9.48 11.89
N ASP A 115 3.50 10.33 12.91
CA ASP A 115 3.07 11.72 12.77
C ASP A 115 4.00 12.48 11.81
N CYS A 116 3.46 13.53 11.19
CA CYS A 116 4.22 14.37 10.27
C CYS A 116 5.26 15.21 11.04
N GLY A 117 6.50 14.72 11.13
CA GLY A 117 7.60 15.45 11.78
C GLY A 117 9.02 15.08 11.32
N TYR A 118 9.22 13.86 10.81
CA TYR A 118 10.57 13.36 10.49
C TYR A 118 11.03 13.57 9.05
N CYS A 119 10.14 13.97 8.13
CA CYS A 119 10.42 13.93 6.69
C CYS A 119 10.87 15.29 6.09
N SER A 120 11.90 15.95 6.65
CA SER A 120 12.53 17.18 6.12
C SER A 120 11.63 18.44 6.00
N SER A 121 12.25 19.61 5.79
CA SER A 121 11.58 20.89 5.50
C SER A 121 10.65 20.88 4.28
N LYS A 122 10.71 19.84 3.43
CA LYS A 122 9.80 19.65 2.28
C LYS A 122 8.37 19.28 2.68
N CYS A 123 8.11 19.02 3.97
CA CYS A 123 6.81 18.64 4.52
C CYS A 123 5.91 19.78 5.02
N GLU A 124 6.41 21.03 5.07
CA GLU A 124 5.55 22.17 5.37
C GLU A 124 4.39 22.28 4.37
N GLY A 125 3.17 22.41 4.88
CA GLY A 125 1.93 22.48 4.09
C GLY A 125 1.41 21.13 3.54
N LYS A 126 2.05 20.00 3.85
CA LYS A 126 1.68 18.67 3.32
C LYS A 126 1.32 17.68 4.43
N LYS A 127 0.72 18.17 5.50
CA LYS A 127 0.15 17.34 6.58
C LYS A 127 -1.15 16.70 6.10
N TYR A 128 -1.38 15.46 6.51
CA TYR A 128 -2.67 14.80 6.37
C TYR A 128 -3.35 14.79 7.75
N ILE A 129 -4.41 15.59 7.90
CA ILE A 129 -5.08 15.83 9.18
C ILE A 129 -6.49 15.23 9.12
N PHE A 130 -6.86 14.47 10.15
CA PHE A 130 -8.21 13.93 10.34
C PHE A 130 -8.59 13.92 11.82
N THR A 131 -9.88 13.88 12.12
CA THR A 131 -10.40 13.81 13.49
C THR A 131 -11.08 12.46 13.70
N TYR A 132 -10.81 11.82 14.83
CA TYR A 132 -11.46 10.57 15.23
C TYR A 132 -11.76 10.61 16.72
N GLN A 133 -13.03 10.37 17.09
CA GLN A 133 -13.54 10.45 18.47
C GLN A 133 -13.17 11.76 19.18
N GLY A 134 -13.26 12.89 18.47
CA GLY A 134 -12.94 14.22 19.00
C GLY A 134 -11.44 14.52 19.15
N LYS A 135 -10.55 13.58 18.82
CA LYS A 135 -9.10 13.78 18.81
C LYS A 135 -8.60 14.03 17.38
N GLU A 136 -7.77 15.05 17.21
CA GLU A 136 -7.09 15.33 15.95
C GLU A 136 -5.84 14.46 15.78
N TYR A 137 -5.65 13.91 14.57
CA TYR A 137 -4.51 13.12 14.16
C TYR A 137 -3.82 13.80 12.97
N THR A 138 -2.50 13.96 13.05
CA THR A 138 -1.69 14.62 12.01
C THR A 138 -0.64 13.67 11.45
N LYS A 139 -0.92 13.06 10.30
CA LYS A 139 -0.08 12.06 9.64
C LYS A 139 0.69 12.60 8.45
N CYS A 140 1.75 11.91 8.06
CA CYS A 140 2.60 12.30 6.94
C CYS A 140 1.94 12.00 5.58
N ARG A 141 1.85 13.00 4.69
CA ARG A 141 1.29 12.79 3.33
C ARG A 141 2.31 12.30 2.30
N PHE A 142 3.61 12.29 2.63
CA PHE A 142 4.66 11.95 1.66
C PHE A 142 4.82 10.45 1.41
N LEU A 143 5.50 10.15 0.29
CA LEU A 143 5.83 8.80 -0.23
C LEU A 143 6.47 7.86 0.79
N CYS A 144 7.03 8.39 1.88
CA CYS A 144 7.77 7.62 2.86
C CYS A 144 6.89 6.72 3.75
N ASN A 145 5.55 6.93 3.80
CA ASN A 145 4.48 6.05 4.34
C ASN A 145 3.29 6.94 4.77
N ASN A 146 2.13 6.88 4.09
CA ASN A 146 0.90 7.48 4.67
C ASN A 146 0.36 6.50 5.73
N PHE A 147 0.07 5.27 5.31
CA PHE A 147 -0.18 4.13 6.20
C PHE A 147 0.56 2.89 5.69
N SER A 148 1.07 2.07 6.60
CA SER A 148 1.72 0.79 6.30
C SER A 148 1.02 -0.29 7.11
N PHE A 149 0.44 -1.26 6.43
CA PHE A 149 -0.32 -2.36 7.04
C PHE A 149 0.51 -3.64 7.06
N GLN A 150 0.62 -4.26 8.24
CA GLN A 150 1.41 -5.45 8.55
C GLN A 150 0.57 -6.49 9.30
N ASN A 151 1.04 -7.74 9.34
CA ASN A 151 0.40 -8.85 10.06
C ASN A 151 -1.07 -9.06 9.67
N ILE A 152 -1.36 -8.99 8.36
CA ILE A 152 -2.71 -9.04 7.81
C ILE A 152 -3.32 -10.42 8.04
N LYS A 153 -4.52 -10.43 8.64
CA LYS A 153 -5.36 -11.62 8.80
C LYS A 153 -6.57 -11.55 7.88
N ASN A 154 -7.23 -12.67 7.65
CA ASN A 154 -8.40 -12.75 6.77
C ASN A 154 -9.51 -11.71 7.03
N ASN A 155 -9.77 -11.30 8.28
CA ASN A 155 -10.74 -10.24 8.59
C ASN A 155 -10.26 -8.85 8.14
N ASP A 156 -8.95 -8.58 8.20
CA ASP A 156 -8.35 -7.30 7.79
C ASP A 156 -8.38 -7.10 6.27
N ILE A 157 -8.45 -8.19 5.50
CA ILE A 157 -8.45 -8.17 4.02
C ILE A 157 -9.64 -7.36 3.51
N ASN A 158 -10.83 -7.58 4.07
CA ASN A 158 -12.03 -6.87 3.62
C ASN A 158 -11.93 -5.36 3.89
N ASP A 159 -11.43 -4.99 5.07
CA ASP A 159 -11.26 -3.59 5.46
C ASP A 159 -10.23 -2.88 4.57
N LEU A 160 -9.11 -3.55 4.26
CA LEU A 160 -8.11 -3.03 3.33
C LEU A 160 -8.67 -2.83 1.92
N MET A 161 -9.47 -3.78 1.45
CA MET A 161 -10.12 -3.66 0.14
C MET A 161 -11.17 -2.54 0.14
N ASP A 162 -11.92 -2.33 1.22
CA ASP A 162 -12.85 -1.20 1.35
C ASP A 162 -12.10 0.14 1.29
N ILE A 163 -10.98 0.28 2.01
CA ILE A 163 -10.11 1.46 1.95
C ILE A 163 -9.64 1.73 0.51
N ILE A 164 -9.13 0.71 -0.18
CA ILE A 164 -8.59 0.83 -1.55
C ILE A 164 -9.70 1.19 -2.54
N ASN A 165 -10.85 0.52 -2.46
CA ASN A 165 -11.98 0.76 -3.36
C ASN A 165 -12.54 2.18 -3.19
N ASN A 166 -12.66 2.66 -1.95
CA ASN A 166 -13.10 4.02 -1.67
C ASN A 166 -12.13 5.06 -2.23
N GLU A 167 -10.81 4.84 -2.12
CA GLU A 167 -9.82 5.74 -2.70
C GLU A 167 -9.87 5.75 -4.22
N ILE A 168 -10.02 4.58 -4.86
CA ILE A 168 -10.21 4.46 -6.31
C ILE A 168 -11.45 5.24 -6.76
N LEU A 169 -12.60 5.02 -6.11
CA LEU A 169 -13.86 5.68 -6.43
C LEU A 169 -13.75 7.19 -6.25
N TYR A 170 -13.17 7.63 -5.14
CA TYR A 170 -12.91 9.04 -4.85
C TYR A 170 -12.07 9.71 -5.94
N LYS A 171 -11.06 9.01 -6.46
CA LYS A 171 -10.22 9.53 -7.54
C LYS A 171 -10.94 9.54 -8.88
N GLN A 172 -11.70 8.51 -9.22
CA GLN A 172 -12.49 8.47 -10.45
C GLN A 172 -13.55 9.57 -10.49
N THR A 173 -14.17 9.89 -9.35
CA THR A 173 -15.21 10.93 -9.25
C THR A 173 -14.66 12.36 -9.24
N ARG A 174 -13.43 12.58 -8.80
CA ARG A 174 -12.77 13.91 -8.77
C ARG A 174 -11.87 14.23 -9.96
N THR A 175 -11.74 13.32 -10.91
CA THR A 175 -10.92 13.50 -12.13
C THR A 175 -11.79 13.69 -13.39
N LYS A 176 -13.11 13.81 -13.23
CA LYS A 176 -14.03 14.33 -14.25
C LYS A 176 -14.21 15.83 -14.05
#